data_AF-A0A4S8I7F1-F1
#
_entry.id   AF-A0A4S8I7F1-F1
#
_cell.length_a   1.000
_cell.length_b   1.000
_cell.length_c   1.000
_cell.angle_alpha   90.00
_cell.angle_beta   90.00
_cell.angle_gamma   90.00
#
_symmetry.space_group_name_H-M   'P 1'
#
loop_
_entity.id
_entity.type
_entity.pdbx_description
1 polymer ?
#
loop_
_entity_poly.entity_id
_entity_poly.type
_entity_poly.pdbx_seq_one_letter_code
_entity_poly.pdbx_strand_id
1 'polypeptide(L)' 'MLASAVPPTKLIGLGWERYYEEPDLLQFHKRSSIDLISLPKEFSRFKSMHMYDIVVKNRETFKVVDMAA' A
#
# COMPACT_ATOMS: atom_id res chain seq x y z
N MET A 1 6.97 -3.99 14.59
CA MET A 1 6.76 -3.38 13.26
C MET A 1 5.86 -2.16 13.35
N LEU A 2 6.43 -0.98 13.64
CA LEU A 2 5.76 0.26 13.26
C LEU A 2 6.24 0.54 11.84
N ALA A 3 5.44 0.21 10.82
CA ALA A 3 5.79 0.69 9.49
C ALA A 3 5.18 2.08 9.31
N SER A 4 6.03 2.99 8.84
CA SER A 4 5.57 4.30 8.42
C SER A 4 4.53 4.09 7.34
N ALA A 5 3.34 4.65 7.53
CA ALA A 5 2.28 4.61 6.53
C ALA A 5 2.85 5.10 5.19
N VAL A 6 2.81 4.26 4.17
CA VAL A 6 3.15 4.69 2.81
C VAL A 6 1.99 5.56 2.33
N PRO A 7 2.20 6.86 2.08
CA PRO A 7 1.13 7.73 1.66
C PRO A 7 0.62 7.29 0.27
N PRO A 8 -0.69 7.40 -0.01
CA PRO A 8 -1.27 7.11 -1.32
C PRO A 8 -0.52 7.72 -2.52
N THR A 9 0.03 8.93 -2.35
CA THR A 9 0.80 9.64 -3.37
C THR A 9 2.10 8.91 -3.76
N LYS A 10 2.70 8.15 -2.84
CA LYS A 10 3.88 7.34 -3.14
C LYS A 10 3.54 6.20 -4.11
N LEU A 11 2.36 5.58 -3.97
CA LEU A 11 1.92 4.51 -4.88
C LEU A 11 1.72 5.06 -6.31
N ILE A 12 1.13 6.25 -6.45
CA ILE A 12 1.00 6.93 -7.75
C ILE A 12 2.37 7.14 -8.39
N GLY A 13 3.36 7.63 -7.63
CA GLY A 13 4.74 7.78 -8.12
C GLY A 13 5.44 6.47 -8.49
N LEU A 14 4.93 5.31 -8.05
CA LEU A 14 5.43 3.97 -8.40
C LEU A 14 4.65 3.34 -9.56
N GLY A 15 3.78 4.11 -10.23
CA GLY A 15 2.99 3.65 -11.38
C GLY A 15 1.72 2.88 -11.01
N TRP A 16 1.24 3.02 -9.77
CA TRP A 16 -0.07 2.51 -9.39
C TRP A 16 -1.16 3.51 -9.75
N GLU A 17 -2.25 3.02 -10.32
CA GLU A 17 -3.37 3.82 -10.79
C GLU A 17 -4.61 3.51 -9.95
N ARG A 18 -5.45 4.54 -9.72
CA ARG A 18 -6.74 4.33 -9.06
C ARG A 18 -7.58 3.34 -9.87
N TYR A 19 -8.04 2.29 -9.19
CA TYR A 19 -8.83 1.24 -9.84
C TYR A 19 -10.32 1.45 -9.61
N TYR A 20 -10.71 1.60 -8.35
CA TYR A 20 -12.11 1.79 -7.98
C TYR A 20 -12.22 2.75 -6.80
N GLU A 21 -13.27 3.55 -6.81
CA GLU A 21 -13.60 4.48 -5.73
C GLU A 21 -14.78 3.93 -4.93
N GLU A 22 -14.46 3.32 -3.79
CA GLU A 22 -15.45 2.98 -2.78
C GLU A 22 -15.44 4.03 -1.67
N PRO A 23 -16.58 4.26 -0.98
CA PRO A 23 -16.66 5.26 0.08
C PRO A 23 -15.58 5.09 1.16
N ASP A 24 -15.26 3.83 1.46
CA ASP A 24 -14.40 3.41 2.56
C ASP A 24 -13.04 2.85 2.12
N LEU A 25 -12.86 2.60 0.83
CA LEU A 25 -11.70 1.90 0.29
C LEU A 25 -11.00 2.70 -0.80
N LEU A 26 -9.68 2.65 -0.73
CA LEU A 26 -8.76 3.20 -1.68
C LEU A 26 -8.08 2.03 -2.41
N GLN A 27 -8.58 1.69 -3.60
CA GLN A 27 -8.00 0.63 -4.43
C GLN A 27 -7.06 1.18 -5.50
N PHE A 28 -5.98 0.43 -5.74
CA PHE A 28 -4.97 0.73 -6.73
C PHE A 28 -4.62 -0.52 -7.53
N HIS A 29 -4.50 -0.38 -8.84
CA HIS A 29 -4.01 -1.42 -9.74
C HIS A 29 -2.69 -0.99 -10.37
N LYS A 30 -1.86 -1.95 -10.79
CA LYS A 30 -0.62 -1.67 -11.52
C LYS A 30 -0.79 -2.17 -12.95
N ARG A 31 -0.77 -1.28 -13.95
CA ARG A 31 -1.05 -1.64 -15.35
C ARG A 31 -0.15 -2.76 -15.90
N SER A 32 1.07 -2.86 -15.40
CA SER A 32 2.06 -3.86 -15.82
C SER A 32 1.92 -5.22 -15.11
N SER A 33 0.97 -5.39 -14.18
CA SER A 33 0.71 -6.66 -13.50
C SER A 33 -0.77 -6.85 -13.18
N ILE A 34 -1.13 -8.01 -12.63
CA ILE A 34 -2.48 -8.28 -12.11
C ILE A 34 -2.64 -7.85 -10.64
N ASP A 35 -1.69 -7.07 -10.12
CA ASP A 35 -1.67 -6.72 -8.71
C ASP A 35 -2.69 -5.64 -8.36
N LEU A 36 -3.32 -5.81 -7.21
CA LEU A 36 -4.22 -4.86 -6.59
C LEU A 36 -3.76 -4.56 -5.15
N ILE A 37 -3.74 -3.30 -4.75
CA ILE A 37 -3.57 -2.87 -3.35
C ILE A 37 -4.87 -2.25 -2.88
N SER A 38 -5.40 -2.73 -1.76
CA SER A 38 -6.60 -2.19 -1.11
C SER A 38 -6.26 -1.58 0.24
N LEU A 39 -6.40 -0.25 0.35
CA LEU A 39 -6.17 0.49 1.58
C LEU A 39 -7.49 1.01 2.14
N PRO A 40 -7.69 1.05 3.47
CA PRO A 40 -8.78 1.81 4.04
C PRO A 40 -8.56 3.30 3.77
N LYS A 41 -9.64 4.03 3.53
CA LYS A 41 -9.60 5.50 3.41
C LYS A 41 -9.24 6.15 4.74
N GLU A 42 -9.81 5.63 5.81
CA GLU A 42 -9.53 6.07 7.17
C GLU A 42 -8.28 5.37 7.72
N PHE A 43 -7.29 6.17 8.13
CA PHE A 43 -6.02 5.65 8.65
C PHE A 43 -6.20 4.85 9.95
N SER A 44 -7.22 5.14 10.75
CA SER A 44 -7.56 4.38 11.96
C SER A 44 -7.89 2.90 11.68
N ARG A 45 -8.30 2.57 10.45
CA ARG A 45 -8.59 1.19 10.01
C ARG A 45 -7.35 0.50 9.41
N PHE A 46 -6.22 1.20 9.31
CA PHE A 46 -5.00 0.69 8.69
C PHE A 46 -4.28 -0.32 9.59
N LYS A 47 -4.26 -1.58 9.15
CA LYS A 47 -3.62 -2.72 9.80
C LYS A 47 -2.34 -3.18 9.08
N SER A 48 -1.55 -3.99 9.78
CA SER A 48 -0.30 -4.59 9.28
C SER A 48 -0.46 -5.37 7.96
N MET A 49 -1.61 -6.00 7.74
CA MET A 49 -1.90 -6.70 6.49
C MET A 49 -1.82 -5.78 5.26
N HIS A 50 -2.28 -4.52 5.36
CA HIS A 50 -2.18 -3.58 4.23
C HIS A 50 -0.72 -3.17 3.96
N MET A 51 0.09 -3.02 5.02
CA MET A 51 1.51 -2.75 4.85
C MET A 51 2.24 -3.92 4.20
N TYR A 52 1.93 -5.14 4.64
CA TYR A 52 2.49 -6.35 4.05
C TYR A 52 2.19 -6.43 2.56
N ASP A 53 0.93 -6.15 2.18
CA ASP A 53 0.50 -6.13 0.79
C ASP A 53 1.28 -5.10 -0.06
N ILE A 54 1.45 -3.87 0.45
CA ILE A 54 2.25 -2.83 -0.19
C ILE A 54 3.70 -3.30 -0.38
N VAL A 55 4.33 -3.85 0.65
CA VAL A 55 5.75 -4.26 0.61
C VAL A 55 5.95 -5.43 -0.35
N VAL A 56 5.10 -6.46 -0.30
CA VAL A 56 5.20 -7.63 -1.17
C VAL A 56 5.03 -7.25 -2.64
N LYS A 57 4.17 -6.29 -2.96
CA LYS A 57 3.91 -5.84 -4.34
C LYS A 57 4.91 -4.79 -4.84
N ASN A 58 5.79 -4.30 -3.97
CA ASN A 58 6.80 -3.29 -4.28
C ASN A 58 8.16 -3.65 -3.64
N ARG A 59 8.54 -4.94 -3.68
CA ARG A 59 9.73 -5.49 -3.01
C ARG A 59 11.04 -4.79 -3.37
N GLU A 60 11.17 -4.34 -4.63
CA GLU A 60 12.35 -3.59 -5.09
C GLU A 60 12.46 -2.19 -4.47
N THR A 61 11.35 -1.65 -3.94
CA THR A 61 11.27 -0.29 -3.41
C THR A 61 11.23 -0.26 -1.89
N PHE A 62 10.61 -1.26 -1.25
CA PHE A 62 10.41 -1.28 0.20
C PHE A 62 11.09 -2.48 0.84
N LYS A 63 11.77 -2.21 1.96
CA LYS A 63 12.33 -3.23 2.86
C LYS A 63 11.57 -3.24 4.18
N VAL A 64 11.35 -4.42 4.73
CA VAL A 64 10.88 -4.58 6.11
C VAL A 64 12.07 -4.40 7.04
N VAL A 65 11.97 -3.48 7.98
CA VAL A 65 12.98 -3.26 9.02
C VAL A 65 12.36 -3.63 10.36
N ASP A 66 13.06 -4.46 11.13
CA ASP A 66 12.70 -4.65 12.53
C ASP A 66 13.23 -3.46 13.34
N MET A 67 12.39 -2.90 14.20
CA MET A 67 12.74 -1.76 15.06
C MET A 67 13.24 -2.24 16.44
N ALA A 68 13.35 -3.55 16.65
CA ALA A 68 14.04 -4.11 17.82
C ALA A 68 15.56 -4.00 17.62
N ALA A 69 16.14 -2.93 18.15
CA ALA A 69 17.55 -2.80 18.50
C ALA A 69 17.65 -2.30 19.95
#